data_AF-A0A3D3EXI9-F1
#
_entry.id   AF-A0A3D3EXI9-F1
#
_cell.length_a   1.000
_cell.length_b   1.000
_cell.length_c   1.000
_cell.angle_alpha   90.00
_cell.angle_beta   90.00
_cell.angle_gamma   90.00
#
_symmetry.space_group_name_H-M   'P 1'
#
loop_
_entity.id
_entity.type
_entity.pdbx_description
1 polymer ?
#
loop_
_entity_poly.entity_id
_entity_poly.type
_entity_poly.pdbx_seq_one_letter_code
_entity_poly.pdbx_strand_id
1 'polypeptide(L)'
;MRRALLSLILLVFINFVKGIEIPLSKQAVLEDRNLISDFVRVDPDDSNPETLLTKAWLWQDEDNLFIHFSCIIDESFIPGYPANRDEGIKADNVRVQLATLPDDYFAYTFLAYPCGHLIDGIRREDMSIDYKWDSKYSYQSSYNDSTWSVTFTIPLGALRFKNSLPYRWKVILSRYNYTNRENFSSPYASIKQKRDYFKSMHEIILTHPVKRDQNIVFKPYFVKNYDLLNKTESFDPDMVGLDITLNPSQQTRIKVSLNPDFSDVPPDNAQDIYNTDVPVLYEESRFFFTEDIDAFGLDSTVFHSR
;
A
#
# COMPACT_ATOMS: atom_id res chain seq x y z
N MET A 1 -5.74 51.80 -45.99
CA MET A 1 -6.79 51.60 -44.96
C MET A 1 -6.90 50.13 -44.61
N ARG A 2 -6.52 49.78 -43.37
CA ARG A 2 -7.09 48.77 -42.46
C ARG A 2 -7.37 47.34 -43.00
N ARG A 3 -6.63 46.31 -42.52
CA ARG A 3 -6.91 45.42 -41.35
C ARG A 3 -7.42 44.05 -41.87
N ALA A 4 -7.04 42.88 -41.39
CA ALA A 4 -6.20 42.49 -40.26
C ALA A 4 -5.68 41.06 -40.52
N LEU A 5 -4.41 40.83 -40.19
CA LEU A 5 -3.81 39.51 -39.97
C LEU A 5 -4.50 38.90 -38.73
N LEU A 6 -5.18 37.77 -38.88
CA LEU A 6 -5.55 36.92 -37.73
C LEU A 6 -4.44 35.89 -37.54
N SER A 7 -3.45 36.23 -36.72
CA SER A 7 -2.51 35.27 -36.16
C SER A 7 -3.22 34.54 -35.02
N LEU A 8 -3.66 33.31 -35.27
CA LEU A 8 -4.19 32.42 -34.23
C LEU A 8 -3.00 31.94 -33.38
N ILE A 9 -2.80 32.57 -32.22
CA ILE A 9 -1.84 32.10 -31.22
C ILE A 9 -2.46 30.84 -30.59
N LEU A 10 -2.03 29.68 -31.07
CA LEU A 10 -2.26 28.41 -30.40
C LEU A 10 -1.33 28.38 -29.18
N LEU A 11 -1.85 28.81 -28.02
CA LEU A 11 -1.19 28.68 -26.73
C LEU A 11 -1.23 27.20 -26.33
N VAL A 12 -0.28 26.42 -26.85
CA VAL A 12 0.02 25.10 -26.33
C VAL A 12 0.62 25.32 -24.94
N PHE A 13 -0.20 25.17 -23.91
CA PHE A 13 0.30 24.99 -22.54
C PHE A 13 1.05 23.66 -22.50
N ILE A 14 2.34 23.69 -22.82
CA ILE A 14 3.27 22.66 -22.38
C ILE A 14 3.42 22.87 -20.88
N ASN A 15 2.52 22.26 -20.10
CA ASN A 15 2.80 22.02 -18.70
C ASN A 15 4.00 21.07 -18.67
N PHE A 16 5.20 21.63 -18.55
CA PHE A 16 6.28 20.90 -17.91
C PHE A 16 5.74 20.54 -16.54
N VAL A 17 5.35 19.28 -16.35
CA VAL A 17 4.98 18.74 -15.04
C VAL A 17 6.25 18.82 -14.21
N LYS A 18 6.42 19.95 -13.51
CA LYS A 18 7.37 20.04 -12.41
C LYS A 18 6.83 19.10 -11.35
N GLY A 19 7.63 18.12 -10.94
CA GLY A 19 7.27 17.27 -9.80
C GLY A 19 6.88 18.12 -8.60
N ILE A 20 5.90 17.64 -7.83
CA ILE A 20 5.36 18.32 -6.66
C ILE A 20 6.43 18.29 -5.57
N GLU A 21 6.99 19.45 -5.21
CA GLU A 21 7.94 19.54 -4.11
C GLU A 21 7.20 19.39 -2.78
N ILE A 22 7.59 18.38 -2.01
CA ILE A 22 6.91 18.02 -0.77
C ILE A 22 7.42 18.91 0.38
N PRO A 23 6.55 19.74 0.99
CA PRO A 23 6.96 20.63 2.07
C PRO A 23 7.31 19.82 3.32
N LEU A 24 8.31 20.28 4.08
CA LEU A 24 8.61 19.75 5.42
C LEU A 24 7.83 20.53 6.47
N SER A 25 7.01 19.84 7.26
CA SER A 25 6.26 20.44 8.36
C SER A 25 5.73 19.37 9.31
N LYS A 26 5.75 19.68 10.61
CA LYS A 26 5.08 18.89 11.65
C LYS A 26 3.55 19.05 11.65
N GLN A 27 3.07 20.17 11.12
CA GLN A 27 1.63 20.45 10.98
C GLN A 27 1.18 20.21 9.54
N ALA A 28 -0.10 19.93 9.35
CA ALA A 28 -0.67 19.77 8.01
C ALA A 28 -0.41 21.01 7.15
N VAL A 29 0.07 20.79 5.92
CA VAL A 29 0.28 21.84 4.92
C VAL A 29 -0.77 21.67 3.84
N LEU A 30 -1.78 22.53 3.81
CA LEU A 30 -2.92 22.44 2.89
C LEU A 30 -2.89 23.59 1.88
N GLU A 31 -1.89 23.60 1.00
CA GLU A 31 -1.65 24.67 0.04
C GLU A 31 -1.83 24.17 -1.41
N ASP A 32 -2.02 25.08 -2.37
CA ASP A 32 -2.21 24.68 -3.78
C ASP A 32 -0.96 24.01 -4.37
N ARG A 33 0.24 24.34 -3.87
CA ARG A 33 1.50 23.79 -4.38
C ARG A 33 1.72 22.30 -4.08
N ASN A 34 1.01 21.76 -3.10
CA ASN A 34 1.11 20.36 -2.67
C ASN A 34 -0.24 19.64 -2.71
N LEU A 35 -1.19 20.19 -3.49
CA LEU A 35 -2.53 19.68 -3.71
C LEU A 35 -2.60 18.82 -4.98
N ILE A 36 -3.31 17.70 -4.88
CA ILE A 36 -3.77 16.87 -5.99
C ILE A 36 -5.31 16.81 -5.92
N SER A 37 -5.99 17.20 -6.99
CA SER A 37 -7.46 17.31 -7.02
C SER A 37 -8.12 16.99 -8.36
N ASP A 38 -7.32 16.61 -9.35
CA ASP A 38 -7.72 16.30 -10.73
C ASP A 38 -8.03 14.80 -10.92
N PHE A 39 -8.90 14.26 -10.05
CA PHE A 39 -9.32 12.86 -10.10
C PHE A 39 -10.27 12.60 -11.28
N VAL A 40 -10.00 11.52 -12.01
CA VAL A 40 -10.79 11.07 -13.16
C VAL A 40 -11.17 9.61 -13.03
N ARG A 41 -12.32 9.24 -13.60
CA ARG A 41 -12.85 7.88 -13.53
C ARG A 41 -12.04 6.94 -14.40
N VAL A 42 -11.52 5.89 -13.78
CA VAL A 42 -10.72 4.83 -14.42
C VAL A 42 -11.46 3.48 -14.45
N ASP A 43 -12.54 3.35 -13.67
CA ASP A 43 -13.47 2.23 -13.76
C ASP A 43 -14.90 2.71 -13.42
N PRO A 44 -15.87 2.63 -14.34
CA PRO A 44 -15.71 2.39 -15.78
C PRO A 44 -14.71 3.36 -16.43
N ASP A 45 -13.91 2.84 -17.36
CA ASP A 45 -12.75 3.53 -17.92
C ASP A 45 -13.14 4.55 -19.01
N ASP A 46 -13.71 5.69 -18.59
CA ASP A 46 -14.18 6.76 -19.47
C ASP A 46 -13.57 8.14 -19.20
N SER A 47 -12.66 8.24 -18.22
CA SER A 47 -11.91 9.47 -17.90
C SER A 47 -12.80 10.67 -17.52
N ASN A 48 -14.06 10.43 -17.15
CA ASN A 48 -14.93 11.50 -16.68
C ASN A 48 -14.43 12.05 -15.34
N PRO A 49 -14.52 13.37 -15.10
CA PRO A 49 -14.14 13.96 -13.82
C PRO A 49 -15.04 13.49 -12.68
N GLU A 50 -14.52 13.48 -11.45
CA GLU A 50 -15.33 13.19 -10.26
C GLU A 50 -16.49 14.18 -10.08
N THR A 51 -17.69 13.66 -9.80
CA THR A 51 -18.83 14.47 -9.35
C THR A 51 -18.70 14.83 -7.87
N LEU A 52 -18.27 13.87 -7.05
CA LEU A 52 -18.01 14.04 -5.62
C LEU A 52 -16.51 14.30 -5.42
N LEU A 53 -16.14 15.58 -5.37
CA LEU A 53 -14.75 16.01 -5.45
C LEU A 53 -13.88 15.43 -4.33
N THR A 54 -12.70 14.96 -4.72
CA THR A 54 -11.62 14.56 -3.81
C THR A 54 -10.46 15.54 -3.90
N LYS A 55 -9.90 15.92 -2.74
CA LYS A 55 -8.67 16.70 -2.63
C LYS A 55 -7.67 15.95 -1.77
N ALA A 56 -6.41 15.95 -2.17
CA ALA A 56 -5.33 15.34 -1.42
C ALA A 56 -4.13 16.27 -1.27
N TRP A 57 -3.58 16.38 -0.07
CA TRP A 57 -2.38 17.16 0.22
C TRP A 57 -1.27 16.28 0.77
N LEU A 58 -0.03 16.57 0.38
CA LEU A 58 1.13 15.78 0.77
C LEU A 58 2.17 16.66 1.48
N TRP A 59 2.73 16.19 2.58
CA TRP A 59 3.86 16.84 3.27
C TRP A 59 4.72 15.80 3.96
N GLN A 60 5.94 16.16 4.31
CA GLN A 60 6.87 15.30 5.04
C GLN A 60 7.04 15.84 6.47
N ASP A 61 7.03 14.95 7.45
CA ASP A 61 7.53 15.24 8.80
C ASP A 61 8.58 14.18 9.17
N GLU A 62 9.81 14.63 9.34
CA GLU A 62 10.97 13.75 9.57
C GLU A 62 11.02 12.58 8.55
N ASP A 63 10.86 11.36 9.05
CA ASP A 63 10.95 10.11 8.29
C ASP A 63 9.58 9.60 7.80
N ASN A 64 8.53 10.42 7.88
CA ASN A 64 7.17 10.05 7.50
C ASN A 64 6.65 10.93 6.37
N LEU A 65 6.01 10.30 5.40
CA LEU A 65 5.19 10.98 4.40
C LEU A 65 3.73 10.98 4.87
N PHE A 66 3.15 12.17 4.91
CA PHE A 66 1.74 12.37 5.21
C PHE A 66 0.97 12.64 3.93
N ILE A 67 -0.21 12.03 3.83
CA ILE A 67 -1.14 12.24 2.71
C ILE A 67 -2.53 12.40 3.30
N HIS A 68 -3.07 13.61 3.20
CA HIS A 68 -4.40 13.95 3.71
C HIS A 68 -5.41 14.01 2.57
N PHE A 69 -6.42 13.15 2.61
CA PHE A 69 -7.59 13.20 1.74
C PHE A 69 -8.73 13.95 2.41
N SER A 70 -9.40 14.81 1.64
CA SER A 70 -10.72 15.36 1.93
C SER A 70 -11.65 15.02 0.77
N CYS A 71 -12.61 14.15 1.04
CA CYS A 71 -13.54 13.59 0.06
C CYS A 71 -14.94 14.13 0.33
N ILE A 72 -15.58 14.75 -0.66
CA ILE A 72 -17.02 15.05 -0.58
C ILE A 72 -17.78 13.72 -0.63
N ILE A 73 -18.76 13.54 0.26
CA ILE A 73 -19.61 12.36 0.35
C ILE A 73 -21.08 12.76 0.43
N ASP A 74 -21.97 11.81 0.10
CA ASP A 74 -23.43 11.96 0.16
C ASP A 74 -24.07 10.66 0.69
N GLU A 75 -25.39 10.51 0.53
CA GLU A 75 -26.15 9.34 0.98
C GLU A 75 -25.70 8.01 0.35
N SER A 76 -24.92 8.03 -0.75
CA SER A 76 -24.36 6.84 -1.39
C SER A 76 -23.10 6.32 -0.70
N PHE A 77 -22.51 7.07 0.23
CA PHE A 77 -21.28 6.70 0.93
C PHE A 77 -21.49 5.50 1.86
N ILE A 78 -20.66 4.47 1.71
CA ILE A 78 -20.71 3.26 2.53
C ILE A 78 -19.48 3.18 3.45
N PRO A 79 -19.63 3.43 4.77
CA PRO A 79 -18.49 3.38 5.70
C PRO A 79 -17.96 1.96 5.92
N GLY A 80 -18.78 0.93 5.71
CA GLY A 80 -18.44 -0.46 5.97
C GLY A 80 -18.62 -0.87 7.42
N TYR A 81 -17.83 -1.86 7.84
CA TYR A 81 -17.77 -2.39 9.20
C TYR A 81 -16.31 -2.55 9.65
N PRO A 82 -16.02 -2.55 10.97
CA PRO A 82 -14.69 -2.89 11.46
C PRO A 82 -14.31 -4.32 11.05
N ALA A 83 -13.11 -4.47 10.52
CA ALA A 83 -12.58 -5.73 10.01
C ALA A 83 -11.12 -5.92 10.45
N ASN A 84 -10.58 -7.12 10.25
CA ASN A 84 -9.17 -7.36 10.52
C ASN A 84 -8.29 -6.74 9.42
N ARG A 85 -6.97 -6.68 9.68
CA ARG A 85 -5.98 -6.33 8.66
C ARG A 85 -6.08 -7.31 7.48
N ASP A 86 -5.89 -6.80 6.27
CA ASP A 86 -5.93 -7.52 4.99
C ASP A 86 -7.28 -8.13 4.61
N GLU A 87 -8.35 -7.82 5.36
CA GLU A 87 -9.70 -8.24 5.05
C GLU A 87 -10.40 -7.23 4.12
N GLY A 88 -10.63 -7.61 2.87
CA GLY A 88 -11.37 -6.79 1.92
C GLY A 88 -12.87 -6.74 2.23
N ILE A 89 -13.40 -5.55 2.50
CA ILE A 89 -14.82 -5.35 2.81
C ILE A 89 -15.59 -4.54 1.76
N LYS A 90 -16.92 -4.59 1.89
CA LYS A 90 -17.87 -3.80 1.10
C LYS A 90 -17.99 -2.38 1.63
N ALA A 91 -17.09 -1.50 1.21
CA ALA A 91 -17.05 -0.11 1.64
C ALA A 91 -16.31 0.79 0.65
N ASP A 92 -16.58 2.09 0.76
CA ASP A 92 -15.78 3.12 0.12
C ASP A 92 -14.34 3.07 0.67
N ASN A 93 -13.36 3.33 -0.18
CA ASN A 93 -11.96 3.39 0.25
C ASN A 93 -11.16 4.43 -0.54
N VAL A 94 -10.07 4.91 0.06
CA VAL A 94 -9.03 5.66 -0.64
C VAL A 94 -7.76 4.85 -0.66
N ARG A 95 -6.98 5.03 -1.72
CA ARG A 95 -5.76 4.28 -1.95
C ARG A 95 -4.62 5.22 -2.31
N VAL A 96 -3.47 5.01 -1.69
CA VAL A 96 -2.19 5.59 -2.05
C VAL A 96 -1.35 4.51 -2.71
N GLN A 97 -0.80 4.81 -3.87
CA GLN A 97 0.27 4.00 -4.45
C GLN A 97 1.53 4.83 -4.60
N LEU A 98 2.61 4.38 -3.99
CA LEU A 98 3.89 5.09 -3.90
C LEU A 98 5.00 4.28 -4.57
N ALA A 99 5.55 4.81 -5.67
CA ALA A 99 6.71 4.27 -6.35
C ALA A 99 7.98 5.02 -5.90
N THR A 100 8.81 4.35 -5.10
CA THR A 100 10.06 4.89 -4.57
C THR A 100 11.28 4.63 -5.47
N LEU A 101 11.11 3.76 -6.47
CA LEU A 101 12.09 3.40 -7.49
C LEU A 101 11.47 3.75 -8.85
N PRO A 102 11.63 4.98 -9.35
CA PRO A 102 10.86 5.49 -10.50
C PRO A 102 11.19 4.81 -11.84
N ASP A 103 12.30 4.07 -11.89
CA ASP A 103 12.76 3.27 -13.03
C ASP A 103 12.19 1.84 -13.03
N ASP A 104 11.59 1.41 -11.91
CA ASP A 104 11.03 0.07 -11.73
C ASP A 104 9.51 0.08 -11.90
N TYR A 105 8.95 -1.06 -12.34
CA TYR A 105 7.51 -1.27 -12.44
C TYR A 105 6.94 -1.81 -11.13
N PHE A 106 7.09 -0.99 -10.08
CA PHE A 106 6.82 -1.35 -8.69
C PHE A 106 6.20 -0.18 -7.92
N ALA A 107 5.15 -0.43 -7.15
CA ALA A 107 4.61 0.58 -6.23
C ALA A 107 4.07 -0.06 -4.94
N TYR A 108 4.41 0.53 -3.80
CA TYR A 108 3.74 0.23 -2.54
C TYR A 108 2.29 0.69 -2.60
N THR A 109 1.37 -0.11 -2.09
CA THR A 109 -0.07 0.16 -2.07
C THR A 109 -0.52 0.24 -0.62
N PHE A 110 -1.23 1.31 -0.26
CA PHE A 110 -1.81 1.51 1.07
C PHE A 110 -3.28 1.91 0.91
N LEU A 111 -4.18 1.19 1.56
CA LEU A 111 -5.61 1.53 1.56
C LEU A 111 -6.01 2.10 2.92
N ALA A 112 -7.05 2.93 2.89
CA ALA A 112 -7.76 3.33 4.08
C ALA A 112 -9.26 3.20 3.86
N TYR A 113 -9.89 2.53 4.80
CA TYR A 113 -11.33 2.41 4.94
C TYR A 113 -11.86 3.34 6.04
N PRO A 114 -13.12 3.79 5.94
CA PRO A 114 -13.73 4.64 6.94
C PRO A 114 -13.67 4.05 8.36
N CYS A 115 -13.80 2.72 8.49
CA CYS A 115 -13.77 1.99 9.77
C CYS A 115 -12.37 1.59 10.30
N GLY A 116 -11.28 1.96 9.63
CA GLY A 116 -9.94 1.92 10.25
C GLY A 116 -9.08 0.66 10.06
N HIS A 117 -9.54 -0.38 9.35
CA HIS A 117 -8.71 -1.55 9.08
C HIS A 117 -7.69 -1.29 7.96
N LEU A 118 -6.53 -1.94 8.06
CA LEU A 118 -5.39 -1.73 7.17
C LEU A 118 -5.37 -2.79 6.08
N ILE A 119 -5.06 -2.38 4.86
CA ILE A 119 -4.68 -3.25 3.75
C ILE A 119 -3.51 -2.56 3.03
N ASP A 120 -2.38 -3.24 2.96
CA ASP A 120 -1.25 -2.82 2.17
C ASP A 120 -0.73 -3.95 1.28
N GLY A 121 0.23 -3.61 0.43
CA GLY A 121 0.80 -4.58 -0.48
C GLY A 121 1.69 -3.94 -1.53
N ILE A 122 2.10 -4.76 -2.49
CA ILE A 122 3.01 -4.38 -3.56
C ILE A 122 2.33 -4.57 -4.91
N ARG A 123 2.15 -3.49 -5.66
CA ARG A 123 1.76 -3.53 -7.07
C ARG A 123 2.97 -3.93 -7.91
N ARG A 124 2.88 -5.06 -8.62
CA ARG A 124 3.93 -5.58 -9.50
C ARG A 124 3.70 -5.20 -10.96
N GLU A 125 4.70 -5.48 -11.79
CA GLU A 125 4.72 -5.20 -13.22
C GLU A 125 3.57 -5.85 -14.00
N ASP A 126 3.16 -7.05 -13.60
CA ASP A 126 2.05 -7.81 -14.19
C ASP A 126 0.67 -7.28 -13.76
N MET A 127 0.64 -6.18 -13.00
CA MET A 127 -0.55 -5.57 -12.40
C MET A 127 -1.18 -6.38 -11.27
N SER A 128 -0.56 -7.44 -10.75
CA SER A 128 -1.00 -8.08 -9.51
C SER A 128 -0.70 -7.19 -8.28
N ILE A 129 -1.42 -7.40 -7.19
CA ILE A 129 -1.01 -6.91 -5.86
C ILE A 129 -0.63 -8.11 -5.02
N ASP A 130 0.57 -8.08 -4.46
CA ASP A 130 0.97 -8.97 -3.37
C ASP A 130 0.60 -8.33 -2.03
N TYR A 131 -0.45 -8.86 -1.40
CA TYR A 131 -0.95 -8.42 -0.08
C TYR A 131 -0.21 -9.09 1.09
N LYS A 132 0.79 -9.94 0.84
CA LYS A 132 1.57 -10.57 1.92
C LYS A 132 2.58 -9.61 2.55
N TRP A 133 2.90 -8.52 1.87
CA TRP A 133 3.85 -7.53 2.35
C TRP A 133 3.20 -6.60 3.36
N ASP A 134 3.68 -6.64 4.59
CA ASP A 134 3.16 -5.81 5.67
C ASP A 134 4.06 -4.61 5.98
N SER A 135 3.45 -3.45 6.13
CA SER A 135 4.12 -2.23 6.56
C SER A 135 3.59 -1.68 7.88
N LYS A 136 4.37 -0.78 8.48
CA LYS A 136 3.99 -0.04 9.69
C LYS A 136 3.15 1.22 9.38
N TYR A 137 2.58 1.33 8.18
CA TYR A 137 1.73 2.47 7.87
C TYR A 137 0.53 2.52 8.79
N SER A 138 0.01 3.72 8.99
CA SER A 138 -1.21 3.95 9.76
C SER A 138 -1.97 5.11 9.14
N TYR A 139 -3.23 5.27 9.53
CA TYR A 139 -4.00 6.44 9.14
C TYR A 139 -5.02 6.83 10.21
N GLN A 140 -5.41 8.10 10.23
CA GLN A 140 -6.60 8.57 10.95
C GLN A 140 -7.73 8.77 9.96
N SER A 141 -8.95 8.34 10.30
CA SER A 141 -10.15 8.48 9.46
C SER A 141 -11.30 9.06 10.27
N SER A 142 -12.02 10.02 9.69
CA SER A 142 -13.25 10.57 10.26
C SER A 142 -14.17 11.03 9.14
N TYR A 143 -15.48 10.83 9.31
CA TYR A 143 -16.48 11.29 8.34
C TYR A 143 -17.68 11.91 9.06
N ASN A 144 -18.40 12.76 8.35
CA ASN A 144 -19.67 13.37 8.74
C ASN A 144 -20.67 13.28 7.58
N ASP A 145 -21.79 13.99 7.66
CA ASP A 145 -22.86 13.91 6.64
C ASP A 145 -22.46 14.38 5.23
N SER A 146 -21.31 15.05 5.07
CA SER A 146 -20.92 15.69 3.80
C SER A 146 -19.46 15.49 3.42
N THR A 147 -18.60 15.09 4.34
CA THR A 147 -17.15 14.95 4.10
C THR A 147 -16.59 13.74 4.82
N TRP A 148 -15.71 13.02 4.12
CA TRP A 148 -14.84 12.00 4.67
C TRP A 148 -13.38 12.46 4.57
N SER A 149 -12.70 12.47 5.71
CA SER A 149 -11.30 12.90 5.84
C SER A 149 -10.43 11.73 6.28
N VAL A 150 -9.30 11.55 5.62
CA VAL A 150 -8.30 10.51 5.93
C VAL A 150 -6.91 11.10 5.92
N THR A 151 -6.08 10.81 6.91
CA THR A 151 -4.67 11.19 6.91
C THR A 151 -3.81 9.96 7.05
N PHE A 152 -3.10 9.58 5.97
CA PHE A 152 -2.09 8.54 6.00
C PHE A 152 -0.81 9.04 6.66
N THR A 153 -0.16 8.15 7.41
CA THR A 153 1.22 8.28 7.89
C THR A 153 2.02 7.09 7.36
N ILE A 154 2.94 7.34 6.42
CA ILE A 154 3.75 6.31 5.76
C ILE A 154 5.19 6.44 6.25
N PRO A 155 5.70 5.47 7.03
CA PRO A 155 7.10 5.46 7.48
C PRO A 155 8.04 5.19 6.31
N LEU A 156 8.73 6.23 5.83
CA LEU A 156 9.58 6.18 4.66
C LEU A 156 10.82 5.31 4.90
N GLY A 157 11.33 5.29 6.13
CA GLY A 157 12.52 4.52 6.50
C GLY A 157 12.38 3.00 6.34
N ALA A 158 11.14 2.49 6.27
CA ALA A 158 10.85 1.07 6.05
C ALA A 158 10.77 0.69 4.56
N LEU A 159 10.73 1.67 3.66
CA LEU A 159 10.60 1.46 2.22
C LEU A 159 11.97 1.20 1.56
N ARG A 160 11.94 0.51 0.42
CA ARG A 160 13.11 0.36 -0.44
C ARG A 160 13.27 1.60 -1.31
N PHE A 161 14.43 2.26 -1.26
CA PHE A 161 14.73 3.40 -2.13
C PHE A 161 16.24 3.54 -2.36
N LYS A 162 16.62 4.42 -3.30
CA LYS A 162 18.01 4.84 -3.50
C LYS A 162 18.28 6.02 -2.55
N ASN A 163 19.25 5.89 -1.65
CA ASN A 163 19.61 6.95 -0.69
C ASN A 163 20.40 8.09 -1.35
N SER A 164 19.76 8.85 -2.23
CA SER A 164 20.34 9.98 -2.96
C SER A 164 19.30 11.08 -3.10
N LEU A 165 19.58 12.23 -2.49
CA LEU A 165 18.70 13.41 -2.57
C LEU A 165 18.90 14.17 -3.90
N PRO A 166 17.84 14.82 -4.41
CA PRO A 166 16.46 14.73 -3.95
C PRO A 166 15.82 13.38 -4.34
N TYR A 167 14.94 12.84 -3.49
CA TYR A 167 14.18 11.65 -3.83
C TYR A 167 13.09 12.03 -4.84
N ARG A 168 13.21 11.50 -6.06
CA ARG A 168 12.18 11.62 -7.11
C ARG A 168 11.33 10.36 -7.10
N TRP A 169 10.26 10.41 -6.33
CA TRP A 169 9.30 9.31 -6.24
C TRP A 169 8.06 9.64 -7.04
N LYS A 170 7.15 8.69 -7.16
CA LYS A 170 5.88 8.93 -7.85
C LYS A 170 4.70 8.42 -7.06
N VAL A 171 3.55 9.05 -7.23
CA VAL A 171 2.31 8.70 -6.53
C VAL A 171 1.12 8.58 -7.48
N ILE A 172 0.26 7.60 -7.22
CA ILE A 172 -1.14 7.57 -7.67
C ILE A 172 -1.99 7.64 -6.44
N LEU A 173 -2.97 8.53 -6.46
CA LEU A 173 -4.02 8.60 -5.46
C LEU A 173 -5.30 8.08 -6.11
N SER A 174 -6.08 7.30 -5.38
CA SER A 174 -7.35 6.78 -5.89
C SER A 174 -8.44 6.82 -4.84
N ARG A 175 -9.68 6.89 -5.30
CA ARG A 175 -10.89 6.77 -4.49
C ARG A 175 -11.82 5.76 -5.16
N TYR A 176 -12.37 4.86 -4.36
CA TYR A 176 -13.39 3.91 -4.78
C TYR A 176 -14.70 4.20 -4.07
N ASN A 177 -15.75 4.43 -4.86
CA ASN A 177 -17.12 4.60 -4.39
C ASN A 177 -17.86 3.27 -4.54
N TYR A 178 -18.22 2.63 -3.43
CA TYR A 178 -18.71 1.26 -3.43
C TYR A 178 -20.10 1.14 -4.07
N THR A 179 -21.01 2.06 -3.75
CA THR A 179 -22.41 2.04 -4.23
C THR A 179 -22.48 2.12 -5.75
N ASN A 180 -21.72 3.04 -6.35
CA ASN A 180 -21.73 3.26 -7.79
C ASN A 180 -20.78 2.30 -8.53
N ARG A 181 -19.89 1.60 -7.81
CA ARG A 181 -18.79 0.79 -8.35
C ARG A 181 -17.89 1.59 -9.26
N GLU A 182 -17.54 2.80 -8.80
CA GLU A 182 -16.70 3.73 -9.55
C GLU A 182 -15.34 3.85 -8.89
N ASN A 183 -14.29 3.78 -9.70
CA ASN A 183 -12.92 4.02 -9.26
C ASN A 183 -12.39 5.27 -9.96
N PHE A 184 -11.86 6.19 -9.18
CA PHE A 184 -11.26 7.42 -9.63
C PHE A 184 -9.80 7.46 -9.25
N SER A 185 -8.96 8.04 -10.11
CA SER A 185 -7.55 8.22 -9.81
C SER A 185 -7.03 9.57 -10.26
N SER A 186 -6.04 10.07 -9.54
CA SER A 186 -5.17 11.15 -10.01
C SER A 186 -3.71 10.69 -9.88
N PRO A 187 -2.94 10.66 -11.00
CA PRO A 187 -3.38 10.95 -12.37
C PRO A 187 -4.27 9.82 -12.92
N TYR A 188 -4.70 9.92 -14.18
CA TYR A 188 -5.33 8.78 -14.88
C TYR A 188 -4.40 7.56 -14.86
N ALA A 189 -4.85 6.48 -14.24
CA ALA A 189 -4.08 5.26 -14.07
C ALA A 189 -4.99 4.03 -14.10
N SER A 190 -5.02 3.35 -15.25
CA SER A 190 -5.78 2.12 -15.48
C SER A 190 -4.82 0.93 -15.57
N ILE A 191 -5.14 -0.18 -14.91
CA ILE A 191 -4.33 -1.41 -14.96
C ILE A 191 -4.14 -1.95 -16.39
N LYS A 192 -5.05 -1.57 -17.31
CA LYS A 192 -4.96 -1.90 -18.73
C LYS A 192 -3.73 -1.27 -19.41
N GLN A 193 -3.17 -0.21 -18.82
CA GLN A 193 -1.96 0.47 -19.30
C GLN A 193 -0.67 -0.32 -19.02
N LYS A 194 -0.72 -1.38 -18.20
CA LYS A 194 0.45 -2.21 -17.85
C LYS A 194 1.63 -1.33 -17.38
N ARG A 195 2.79 -1.42 -18.03
CA ARG A 195 3.98 -0.62 -17.70
C ARG A 195 3.75 0.89 -17.73
N ASP A 196 2.84 1.38 -18.58
CA ASP A 196 2.56 2.82 -18.68
C ASP A 196 1.79 3.36 -17.46
N TYR A 197 1.17 2.48 -16.67
CA TYR A 197 0.58 2.80 -15.37
C TYR A 197 1.60 3.44 -14.41
N PHE A 198 2.82 2.90 -14.34
CA PHE A 198 3.88 3.43 -13.47
C PHE A 198 4.53 4.69 -14.02
N LYS A 199 4.42 4.91 -15.34
CA LYS A 199 4.94 6.12 -15.99
C LYS A 199 4.00 7.30 -15.83
N SER A 200 2.69 7.05 -15.76
CA SER A 200 1.70 8.13 -15.64
C SER A 200 1.65 8.76 -14.26
N MET A 201 2.14 8.08 -13.21
CA MET A 201 2.13 8.54 -11.82
C MET A 201 2.69 9.97 -11.64
N HIS A 202 2.11 10.75 -10.73
CA HIS A 202 2.58 12.10 -10.40
C HIS A 202 3.97 12.04 -9.76
N GLU A 203 4.93 12.79 -10.30
CA GLU A 203 6.25 12.91 -9.65
C GLU A 203 6.13 13.76 -8.38
N ILE A 204 6.68 13.26 -7.27
CA ILE A 204 6.85 13.97 -6.01
C ILE A 204 8.34 14.06 -5.68
N ILE A 205 8.75 15.21 -5.16
CA ILE A 205 10.16 15.51 -4.88
C ILE A 205 10.32 15.73 -3.37
N LEU A 206 11.01 14.81 -2.70
CA LEU A 206 11.37 14.95 -1.29
C LEU A 206 12.82 15.41 -1.19
N THR A 207 13.03 16.55 -0.54
CA THR A 207 14.34 17.20 -0.39
C THR A 207 14.99 16.93 0.97
N HIS A 208 14.25 16.34 1.92
CA HIS A 208 14.73 16.05 3.26
C HIS A 208 15.19 14.60 3.40
N PRO A 209 16.33 14.36 4.08
CA PRO A 209 16.86 13.02 4.24
C PRO A 209 15.91 12.17 5.09
N VAL A 210 15.69 10.94 4.65
CA VAL A 210 14.95 9.92 5.38
C VAL A 210 15.94 9.02 6.10
N LYS A 211 15.84 8.95 7.42
CA LYS A 211 16.60 7.98 8.21
C LYS A 211 16.09 6.59 7.94
N ARG A 212 17.05 5.69 7.85
CA ARG A 212 16.80 4.31 7.53
C ARG A 212 16.29 3.54 8.75
N ASP A 213 15.24 2.76 8.56
CA ASP A 213 14.88 1.72 9.51
C ASP A 213 15.79 0.52 9.24
N GLN A 214 16.75 0.26 10.14
CA GLN A 214 17.60 -0.93 10.03
C GLN A 214 16.80 -2.21 10.25
N ASN A 215 15.57 -2.11 10.79
CA ASN A 215 14.58 -3.17 11.02
C ASN A 215 15.25 -4.53 11.27
N ILE A 216 16.01 -4.59 12.37
CA ILE A 216 16.50 -5.86 12.90
C ILE A 216 15.36 -6.47 13.70
N VAL A 217 14.81 -7.55 13.18
CA VAL A 217 13.75 -8.30 13.85
C VAL A 217 14.38 -9.56 14.44
N PHE A 218 14.22 -9.74 15.75
CA PHE A 218 14.71 -10.90 16.49
C PHE A 218 13.52 -11.57 17.18
N LYS A 219 13.18 -12.79 16.76
CA LYS A 219 12.03 -13.55 17.23
C LYS A 219 12.48 -14.90 17.80
N PRO A 220 12.83 -14.98 19.09
CA PRO A 220 13.08 -16.26 19.75
C PRO A 220 11.74 -16.92 20.09
N TYR A 221 11.65 -18.23 19.94
CA TYR A 221 10.49 -19.00 20.39
C TYR A 221 10.92 -20.32 21.00
N PHE A 222 10.05 -20.87 21.85
CA PHE A 222 10.18 -22.21 22.39
C PHE A 222 8.79 -22.80 22.62
N VAL A 223 8.64 -24.10 22.41
CA VAL A 223 7.39 -24.81 22.68
C VAL A 223 7.50 -25.58 24.00
N LYS A 224 6.44 -25.51 24.83
CA LYS A 224 6.33 -26.27 26.07
C LYS A 224 4.97 -26.94 26.12
N ASN A 225 4.95 -28.25 26.31
CA ASN A 225 3.72 -29.03 26.40
C ASN A 225 3.29 -29.18 27.85
N TYR A 226 2.02 -28.92 28.13
CA TYR A 226 1.40 -29.10 29.44
C TYR A 226 0.18 -30.01 29.32
N ASP A 227 0.24 -31.17 29.98
CA ASP A 227 -0.88 -32.09 30.07
C ASP A 227 -1.77 -31.70 31.26
N LEU A 228 -2.97 -31.17 30.98
CA LEU A 228 -3.91 -30.76 32.04
C LEU A 228 -4.44 -31.93 32.88
N LEU A 229 -4.52 -33.14 32.32
CA LEU A 229 -5.07 -34.30 33.01
C LEU A 229 -4.03 -34.90 33.96
N ASN A 230 -2.82 -35.10 33.46
CA ASN A 230 -1.73 -35.70 34.23
C ASN A 230 -0.94 -34.68 35.04
N LYS A 231 -1.18 -33.38 34.83
CA LYS A 231 -0.43 -32.25 35.43
C LYS A 231 1.08 -32.37 35.22
N THR A 232 1.47 -32.92 34.08
CA THR A 232 2.86 -33.12 33.69
C THR A 232 3.25 -32.07 32.66
N GLU A 233 4.51 -31.65 32.75
CA GLU A 233 5.12 -30.75 31.79
C GLU A 233 6.18 -31.53 31.01
N SER A 234 6.27 -31.29 29.71
CA SER A 234 7.40 -31.73 28.91
C SER A 234 7.96 -30.56 28.13
N PHE A 235 9.28 -30.47 28.11
CA PHE A 235 10.03 -29.49 27.35
C PHE A 235 11.05 -30.26 26.52
N ASP A 236 11.00 -30.02 25.22
CA ASP A 236 11.96 -30.57 24.28
C ASP A 236 12.96 -29.45 23.92
N PRO A 237 14.26 -29.59 24.25
CA PRO A 237 15.27 -28.62 23.83
C PRO A 237 15.34 -28.41 22.32
N ASP A 238 14.91 -29.41 21.53
CA ASP A 238 14.85 -29.33 20.08
C ASP A 238 13.64 -28.50 19.59
N MET A 239 12.78 -28.01 20.49
CA MET A 239 11.66 -27.10 20.19
C MET A 239 11.98 -25.65 20.52
N VAL A 240 13.26 -25.28 20.55
CA VAL A 240 13.73 -23.89 20.64
C VAL A 240 14.15 -23.43 19.25
N GLY A 241 13.65 -22.28 18.82
CA GLY A 241 14.04 -21.71 17.54
C GLY A 241 14.21 -20.20 17.60
N LEU A 242 14.77 -19.67 16.52
CA LEU A 242 15.12 -18.28 16.40
C LEU A 242 15.02 -17.82 14.96
N ASP A 243 14.24 -16.77 14.75
CA ASP A 243 14.18 -16.06 13.48
C ASP A 243 14.82 -14.67 13.59
N ILE A 244 15.66 -14.36 12.62
CA ILE A 244 16.32 -13.06 12.48
C ILE A 244 16.04 -12.50 11.08
N THR A 245 15.61 -11.25 11.01
CA THR A 245 15.65 -10.46 9.77
C THR A 245 16.60 -9.30 9.94
N LEU A 246 17.48 -9.14 8.95
CA LEU A 246 18.44 -8.05 8.83
C LEU A 246 18.23 -7.37 7.49
N ASN A 247 18.06 -6.07 7.49
CA ASN A 247 18.14 -5.28 6.28
C ASN A 247 19.49 -4.56 6.30
N PRO A 248 20.54 -5.00 5.57
CA PRO A 248 21.83 -4.31 5.54
C PRO A 248 21.90 -3.16 4.53
N SER A 249 21.03 -3.13 3.50
CA SER A 249 20.78 -1.94 2.66
C SER A 249 19.27 -1.71 2.47
N GLN A 250 18.84 -0.59 1.87
CA GLN A 250 17.43 -0.38 1.48
C GLN A 250 16.99 -1.27 0.30
N GLN A 251 17.91 -2.01 -0.33
CA GLN A 251 17.62 -2.92 -1.42
C GLN A 251 17.87 -4.38 -1.04
N THR A 252 18.39 -4.64 0.16
CA THR A 252 18.83 -5.96 0.60
C THR A 252 18.12 -6.33 1.89
N ARG A 253 17.51 -7.51 1.90
CA ARG A 253 16.92 -8.18 3.06
C ARG A 253 17.58 -9.54 3.23
N ILE A 254 17.96 -9.88 4.44
CA ILE A 254 18.55 -11.17 4.83
C ILE A 254 17.64 -11.76 5.90
N LYS A 255 17.12 -12.96 5.65
CA LYS A 255 16.36 -13.76 6.63
C LYS A 255 17.20 -14.96 7.03
N VAL A 256 17.29 -15.22 8.33
CA VAL A 256 17.96 -16.38 8.91
C VAL A 256 17.02 -17.01 9.92
N SER A 257 16.71 -18.28 9.73
CA SER A 257 15.87 -19.07 10.63
C SER A 257 16.69 -20.24 11.16
N LEU A 258 16.73 -20.38 12.48
CA LEU A 258 17.31 -21.52 13.20
C LEU A 258 16.16 -22.33 13.79
N ASN A 259 16.04 -23.57 13.35
CA ASN A 259 15.01 -24.51 13.78
C ASN A 259 13.56 -23.99 13.60
N PRO A 260 13.16 -23.61 12.35
CA PRO A 260 11.83 -23.05 12.04
C PRO A 260 10.69 -23.96 12.53
N ASP A 261 9.78 -23.41 13.34
CA ASP A 261 8.55 -24.08 13.73
C ASP A 261 7.49 -24.01 12.63
N PHE A 262 6.61 -25.02 12.60
CA PHE A 262 5.46 -25.17 11.70
C PHE A 262 4.14 -24.89 12.42
N SER A 263 4.16 -24.64 13.72
CA SER A 263 2.96 -24.50 14.56
C SER A 263 2.26 -23.14 14.45
N ASP A 264 2.88 -22.16 13.78
CA ASP A 264 2.27 -20.85 13.45
C ASP A 264 1.24 -20.97 12.30
N VAL A 265 0.35 -21.95 12.37
CA VAL A 265 -0.77 -22.08 11.43
C VAL A 265 -1.88 -21.13 11.89
N PRO A 266 -2.38 -20.22 11.03
CA PRO A 266 -3.56 -19.44 11.33
C PRO A 266 -4.70 -20.38 11.71
N PRO A 267 -5.57 -20.01 12.66
CA PRO A 267 -6.75 -20.83 12.96
C PRO A 267 -7.49 -21.11 11.65
N ASP A 268 -7.85 -22.38 11.42
CA ASP A 268 -8.56 -22.83 10.23
C ASP A 268 -9.72 -21.86 9.92
N ASN A 269 -9.61 -21.13 8.82
CA ASN A 269 -10.78 -20.44 8.27
C ASN A 269 -11.76 -21.55 7.88
N ALA A 270 -12.97 -21.53 8.43
CA ALA A 270 -13.99 -22.52 8.13
C ALA A 270 -14.31 -22.46 6.63
N GLN A 271 -13.69 -23.36 5.85
CA GLN A 271 -13.99 -23.54 4.44
C GLN A 271 -15.09 -24.61 4.32
N ASP A 272 -16.13 -24.30 3.53
CA ASP A 272 -17.17 -25.25 3.19
C ASP A 272 -16.59 -26.28 2.20
N ILE A 273 -16.05 -27.36 2.74
CA ILE A 273 -15.46 -28.47 1.99
C ILE A 273 -16.50 -29.52 1.57
N TYR A 274 -17.80 -29.22 1.69
CA TYR A 274 -18.82 -30.16 1.28
C TYR A 274 -18.85 -30.27 -0.25
N ASN A 275 -18.34 -31.40 -0.76
CA ASN A 275 -18.40 -31.82 -2.18
C ASN A 275 -17.40 -31.15 -3.14
N THR A 276 -16.18 -30.85 -2.66
CA THR A 276 -15.07 -30.34 -3.50
C THR A 276 -14.02 -31.43 -3.74
N ASP A 277 -13.69 -31.70 -5.01
CA ASP A 277 -12.68 -32.69 -5.41
C ASP A 277 -11.24 -32.14 -5.40
N VAL A 278 -11.07 -30.89 -4.95
CA VAL A 278 -9.80 -30.15 -4.93
C VAL A 278 -9.31 -30.04 -3.49
N PRO A 279 -8.04 -30.38 -3.19
CA PRO A 279 -7.49 -30.21 -1.85
C PRO A 279 -7.50 -28.75 -1.43
N VAL A 280 -7.89 -28.48 -0.18
CA VAL A 280 -7.75 -27.16 0.44
C VAL A 280 -6.26 -26.83 0.55
N LEU A 281 -5.85 -25.72 -0.08
CA LEU A 281 -4.51 -25.18 0.04
C LEU A 281 -4.53 -24.14 1.17
N TYR A 282 -3.70 -24.37 2.18
CA TYR A 282 -3.49 -23.42 3.27
C TYR A 282 -2.41 -22.42 2.89
N GLU A 283 -2.55 -21.19 3.37
CA GLU A 283 -1.53 -20.18 3.18
C GLU A 283 -0.29 -20.49 4.01
N GLU A 284 0.87 -20.41 3.37
CA GLU A 284 2.16 -20.53 4.03
C GLU A 284 2.36 -19.41 5.05
N SER A 285 2.59 -19.79 6.32
CA SER A 285 2.63 -18.87 7.46
C SER A 285 3.98 -18.83 8.17
N ARG A 286 4.92 -19.71 7.81
CA ARG A 286 6.27 -19.72 8.39
C ARG A 286 7.04 -18.47 7.99
N PHE A 287 7.69 -17.84 8.97
CA PHE A 287 8.43 -16.57 8.82
C PHE A 287 9.42 -16.52 7.64
N PHE A 288 10.10 -17.63 7.36
CA PHE A 288 11.06 -17.70 6.26
C PHE A 288 10.38 -17.62 4.88
N PHE A 289 9.17 -18.18 4.79
CA PHE A 289 8.43 -18.35 3.54
C PHE A 289 7.31 -17.30 3.37
N THR A 290 6.95 -16.59 4.44
CA THR A 290 6.09 -15.39 4.38
C THR A 290 6.89 -14.20 3.90
N GLU A 291 6.39 -13.47 2.91
CA GLU A 291 7.09 -12.41 2.16
C GLU A 291 8.33 -12.92 1.37
N ASP A 292 8.48 -12.46 0.12
CA ASP A 292 9.64 -12.69 -0.74
C ASP A 292 9.87 -14.15 -1.23
N ILE A 293 8.89 -15.06 -1.17
CA ILE A 293 9.01 -16.41 -1.80
C ILE A 293 9.30 -16.32 -3.31
N ASP A 294 8.77 -15.28 -3.95
CA ASP A 294 8.99 -14.95 -5.36
C ASP A 294 10.47 -14.68 -5.67
N ALA A 295 11.30 -14.31 -4.68
CA ALA A 295 12.75 -14.14 -4.86
C ALA A 295 13.44 -15.46 -5.24
N PHE A 296 12.82 -16.60 -4.92
CA PHE A 296 13.29 -17.92 -5.33
C PHE A 296 12.76 -18.34 -6.71
N GLY A 297 11.93 -17.50 -7.37
CA GLY A 297 11.29 -17.83 -8.64
C GLY A 297 10.30 -18.99 -8.54
N LEU A 298 9.81 -19.28 -7.34
CA LEU A 298 8.87 -20.34 -7.05
C LEU A 298 7.49 -19.72 -6.90
N ASP A 299 6.53 -20.19 -7.70
CA ASP A 299 5.12 -19.95 -7.44
C ASP A 299 4.72 -20.70 -6.16
N SER A 300 3.73 -20.21 -5.41
CA SER A 300 3.28 -20.81 -4.14
C SER A 300 2.79 -22.26 -4.28
N THR A 301 2.63 -22.72 -5.53
CA THR A 301 2.26 -24.07 -5.93
C THR A 301 3.43 -25.08 -5.92
N VAL A 302 4.68 -24.64 -5.84
CA VAL A 302 5.85 -25.54 -6.02
C VAL A 302 6.29 -26.21 -4.71
N PHE A 303 5.96 -25.63 -3.55
CA PHE A 303 6.36 -26.19 -2.26
C PHE A 303 5.17 -26.23 -1.28
N HIS A 304 4.64 -27.42 -1.07
CA HIS A 304 3.62 -27.71 -0.07
C HIS A 304 4.23 -28.61 0.99
N SER A 305 4.53 -28.09 2.18
CA SER A 305 4.84 -28.92 3.34
C SER A 305 3.57 -29.15 4.15
N ARG A 306 3.24 -30.43 4.36
CA ARG A 306 2.32 -30.84 5.43
C ARG A 306 3.05 -30.85 6.77
#